data_AF-A0A2T2S0R5-F1
#
_entry.id   AF-A0A2T2S0R5-F1
#
_cell.length_a   1.000
_cell.length_b   1.000
_cell.length_c   1.000
_cell.angle_alpha   90.00
_cell.angle_beta   90.00
_cell.angle_gamma   90.00
#
_symmetry.space_group_name_H-M   'P 1'
#
loop_
_entity.id
_entity.type
_entity.pdbx_description
1 polymer ?
#
loop_
_entity_poly.entity_id
_entity_poly.type
_entity_poly.pdbx_seq_one_letter_code
_entity_poly.pdbx_strand_id
1 'polypeptide(L)'
;MAEAQWQRGKEWLERALALMGIPVAVKAPSAELVAACDAEAQWLVIDEMALTQQQLESLLGADGAPLDALQYWANTLLNQGLAPDAQSAYAIELNGYRQRRQQQLQELAERVAQQVRETGQESYIESLSSAERRQVHTWLKQYRDLETYSRGQEPNRYLAVRYRPERNPA
;
A
#
# COMPACT_ATOMS: atom_id res chain seq x y z
N MET A 1 -0.61 -13.70 -21.49
CA MET A 1 0.46 -13.50 -20.49
C MET A 1 -0.12 -13.02 -19.17
N ALA A 2 -0.80 -11.86 -19.14
CA ALA A 2 -1.45 -11.32 -17.93
C ALA A 2 -2.44 -12.30 -17.27
N GLU A 3 -3.35 -12.92 -18.02
CA GLU A 3 -4.32 -13.90 -17.47
C GLU A 3 -3.63 -15.08 -16.75
N ALA A 4 -2.52 -15.59 -17.31
CA ALA A 4 -1.78 -16.70 -16.71
C ALA A 4 -1.03 -16.27 -15.44
N GLN A 5 -0.49 -15.04 -15.41
CA GLN A 5 0.17 -14.47 -14.23
C GLN A 5 -0.85 -14.20 -13.11
N TRP A 6 -2.03 -13.70 -13.46
CA TRP A 6 -3.14 -13.50 -12.52
C TRP A 6 -3.59 -14.83 -11.91
N GLN A 7 -3.84 -15.85 -12.75
CA GLN A 7 -4.25 -17.17 -12.29
C GLN A 7 -3.21 -17.81 -11.34
N ARG A 8 -1.91 -17.66 -11.65
CA ARG A 8 -0.82 -18.12 -10.76
C ARG A 8 -0.84 -17.39 -9.41
N GLY A 9 -1.10 -16.07 -9.41
CA GLY A 9 -1.22 -15.28 -8.19
C GLY A 9 -2.43 -15.68 -7.35
N LYS A 10 -3.56 -15.93 -8.01
CA LYS A 10 -4.79 -16.44 -7.40
C LYS A 10 -4.55 -17.77 -6.68
N GLU A 11 -4.01 -18.76 -7.38
CA GLU A 11 -3.73 -20.10 -6.82
C GLU A 11 -2.75 -20.03 -5.64
N TRP A 12 -1.74 -19.16 -5.74
CA TRP A 12 -0.79 -18.93 -4.65
C TRP A 12 -1.48 -18.36 -3.41
N LEU A 13 -2.32 -17.34 -3.58
CA LEU A 13 -2.99 -16.67 -2.46
C LEU A 13 -4.03 -17.57 -1.79
N GLU A 14 -4.84 -18.28 -2.57
CA GLU A 14 -5.80 -19.26 -2.05
C GLU A 14 -5.09 -20.35 -1.24
N ARG A 15 -3.95 -20.84 -1.72
CA ARG A 15 -3.13 -21.83 -0.99
C ARG A 15 -2.53 -21.23 0.29
N ALA A 16 -2.03 -20.01 0.25
CA ALA A 16 -1.47 -19.34 1.42
C ALA A 16 -2.54 -19.16 2.52
N LEU A 17 -3.72 -18.68 2.15
CA LEU A 17 -4.85 -18.49 3.06
C LEU A 17 -5.35 -19.81 3.63
N ALA A 18 -5.41 -20.88 2.82
CA ALA A 18 -5.73 -22.22 3.30
C ALA A 18 -4.72 -22.74 4.35
N LEU A 19 -3.42 -22.51 4.14
CA LEU A 19 -2.38 -22.88 5.11
C LEU A 19 -2.46 -22.06 6.42
N MET A 20 -3.01 -20.85 6.36
CA MET A 20 -3.32 -20.03 7.54
C MET A 20 -4.62 -20.46 8.25
N GLY A 21 -5.31 -21.49 7.75
CA GLY A 21 -6.59 -21.96 8.30
C GLY A 21 -7.81 -21.13 7.86
N ILE A 22 -7.68 -20.34 6.78
CA ILE A 22 -8.73 -19.47 6.24
C ILE A 22 -8.95 -19.84 4.76
N PRO A 23 -9.57 -20.98 4.44
CA PRO A 23 -9.83 -21.36 3.06
C PRO A 23 -10.91 -20.43 2.46
N VAL A 24 -10.48 -19.53 1.58
CA VAL A 24 -11.35 -18.52 0.95
C VAL A 24 -10.95 -18.32 -0.51
N ALA A 25 -11.94 -18.03 -1.36
CA ALA A 25 -11.72 -17.82 -2.78
C ALA A 25 -11.12 -16.43 -3.06
N VAL A 26 -10.39 -16.33 -4.17
CA VAL A 26 -9.86 -15.06 -4.67
C VAL A 26 -10.55 -14.70 -5.98
N LYS A 27 -11.09 -13.48 -6.04
CA LYS A 27 -11.85 -12.90 -7.15
C LYS A 27 -11.00 -11.94 -7.96
N ALA A 28 -11.40 -11.75 -9.22
CA ALA A 28 -10.87 -10.68 -10.07
C ALA A 28 -11.31 -9.30 -9.52
N PRO A 29 -10.51 -8.25 -9.73
CA PRO A 29 -10.85 -6.91 -9.28
C PRO A 29 -12.06 -6.34 -10.02
N SER A 30 -12.77 -5.41 -9.38
CA SER A 30 -13.69 -4.52 -10.08
C SER A 30 -12.91 -3.45 -10.86
N ALA A 31 -13.48 -2.94 -11.94
CA ALA A 31 -12.86 -1.86 -12.72
C ALA A 31 -12.63 -0.58 -11.86
N GLU A 32 -13.51 -0.33 -10.90
CA GLU A 32 -13.40 0.80 -9.97
C GLU A 32 -12.17 0.70 -9.06
N LEU A 33 -11.85 -0.51 -8.56
CA LEU A 33 -10.64 -0.73 -7.76
C LEU A 33 -9.37 -0.46 -8.55
N VAL A 34 -9.31 -1.00 -9.77
CA VAL A 34 -8.14 -0.84 -10.65
C VAL A 34 -7.94 0.64 -11.01
N ALA A 35 -9.03 1.38 -11.28
CA ALA A 35 -8.97 2.79 -11.60
C ALA A 35 -8.56 3.68 -10.41
N ALA A 36 -8.94 3.31 -9.18
CA ALA A 36 -8.68 4.11 -7.98
C ALA A 36 -7.26 3.96 -7.45
N CYS A 37 -6.64 2.79 -7.60
CA CYS A 37 -5.40 2.43 -6.92
C CYS A 37 -4.19 2.32 -7.87
N ASP A 38 -4.06 1.19 -8.57
CA ASP A 38 -2.93 0.90 -9.47
C ASP A 38 -3.42 0.07 -10.65
N ALA A 39 -3.36 0.64 -11.85
CA ALA A 39 -3.87 0.01 -13.06
C ALA A 39 -2.94 -1.07 -13.64
N GLU A 40 -1.65 -1.08 -13.25
CA GLU A 40 -0.66 -2.00 -13.80
C GLU A 40 -0.52 -3.28 -12.95
N ALA A 41 -1.00 -3.24 -11.70
CA ALA A 41 -0.93 -4.37 -10.79
C ALA A 41 -1.92 -5.50 -11.13
N GLN A 42 -1.48 -6.73 -10.89
CA GLN A 42 -2.30 -7.93 -10.86
C GLN A 42 -3.04 -7.99 -9.52
N TRP A 43 -4.26 -7.46 -9.49
CA TRP A 43 -5.08 -7.41 -8.29
C TRP A 43 -5.69 -8.78 -7.95
N LEU A 44 -5.52 -9.18 -6.69
CA LEU A 44 -6.07 -10.38 -6.09
C LEU A 44 -7.04 -9.95 -4.97
N VAL A 45 -8.35 -10.15 -5.18
CA VAL A 45 -9.37 -9.73 -4.21
C VAL A 45 -9.82 -10.93 -3.38
N ILE A 46 -9.59 -10.90 -2.07
CA ILE A 46 -10.07 -11.94 -1.17
C ILE A 46 -11.59 -11.83 -1.04
N ASP A 47 -12.32 -12.92 -1.27
CA ASP A 47 -13.78 -12.96 -1.12
C ASP A 47 -14.21 -12.90 0.35
N GLU A 48 -14.60 -11.73 0.81
CA GLU A 48 -15.01 -11.52 2.20
C GLU A 48 -16.31 -12.24 2.59
N MET A 49 -17.12 -12.70 1.63
CA MET A 49 -18.44 -13.29 1.92
C MET A 49 -18.36 -14.57 2.76
N ALA A 50 -17.26 -15.31 2.66
CA ALA A 50 -17.05 -16.56 3.40
C ALA A 50 -16.27 -16.36 4.70
N LEU A 51 -15.82 -15.14 4.99
CA LEU A 51 -15.01 -14.85 6.17
C LEU A 51 -15.88 -14.60 7.39
N THR A 52 -15.48 -15.20 8.52
CA THR A 52 -15.98 -14.76 9.83
C THR A 52 -15.42 -13.38 10.17
N GLN A 53 -16.09 -12.65 11.06
CA GLN A 53 -15.61 -11.35 11.54
C GLN A 53 -14.18 -11.45 12.12
N GLN A 54 -13.89 -12.49 12.89
CA GLN A 54 -12.56 -12.70 13.47
C GLN A 54 -11.48 -12.92 12.40
N GLN A 55 -11.79 -13.63 11.31
CA GLN A 55 -10.86 -13.83 10.20
C GLN A 55 -10.65 -12.54 9.40
N LEU A 56 -11.72 -11.76 9.20
CA LEU A 56 -11.63 -10.46 8.56
C LEU A 56 -10.73 -9.51 9.37
N GLU A 57 -10.95 -9.43 10.68
CA GLU A 57 -10.14 -8.61 11.60
C GLU A 57 -8.69 -9.09 11.66
N SER A 58 -8.43 -10.40 11.62
CA SER A 58 -7.06 -10.93 11.66
C SER A 58 -6.29 -10.69 10.36
N LEU A 59 -6.96 -10.70 9.21
CA LEU A 59 -6.35 -10.40 7.90
C LEU A 59 -6.13 -8.90 7.71
N LEU A 60 -7.02 -8.05 8.23
CA LEU A 60 -6.84 -6.60 8.18
C LEU A 60 -5.79 -6.13 9.21
N GLY A 61 -5.84 -6.66 10.44
CA GLY A 61 -4.91 -6.32 11.51
C GLY A 61 -4.78 -4.81 11.78
N ALA A 62 -3.69 -4.42 12.43
CA ALA A 62 -3.33 -3.01 12.56
C ALA A 62 -2.75 -2.49 11.24
N ASP A 63 -3.32 -1.40 10.72
CA ASP A 63 -2.88 -0.72 9.50
C ASP A 63 -2.64 -1.64 8.29
N GLY A 64 -3.38 -2.76 8.16
CA GLY A 64 -3.25 -3.64 6.99
C GLY A 64 -2.01 -4.52 6.99
N ALA A 65 -1.26 -4.60 8.09
CA ALA A 65 0.03 -5.29 8.15
C ALA A 65 0.01 -6.75 7.64
N PRO A 66 -1.01 -7.59 7.92
CA PRO A 66 -1.07 -8.95 7.38
C PRO A 66 -1.28 -8.97 5.86
N LEU A 67 -2.12 -8.09 5.31
CA LEU A 67 -2.28 -7.94 3.86
C LEU A 67 -0.98 -7.49 3.20
N ASP A 68 -0.26 -6.55 3.81
CA ASP A 68 1.05 -6.09 3.32
C ASP A 68 2.08 -7.21 3.32
N ALA A 69 2.11 -8.05 4.35
CA ALA A 69 3.00 -9.21 4.42
C ALA A 69 2.68 -10.24 3.33
N LEU A 70 1.40 -10.57 3.14
CA LEU A 70 0.97 -11.47 2.06
C LEU A 70 1.33 -10.91 0.69
N GLN A 71 1.12 -9.61 0.47
CA GLN A 71 1.46 -8.96 -0.80
C GLN A 71 2.97 -8.97 -1.04
N TYR A 72 3.78 -8.72 -0.01
CA TYR A 72 5.23 -8.81 -0.09
C TYR A 72 5.68 -10.22 -0.47
N TRP A 73 5.12 -11.26 0.15
CA TRP A 73 5.42 -12.65 -0.21
C TRP A 73 4.97 -13.00 -1.62
N ALA A 74 3.79 -12.56 -2.04
CA ALA A 74 3.31 -12.77 -3.41
C ALA A 74 4.32 -12.22 -4.42
N ASN A 75 4.69 -10.94 -4.27
CA ASN A 75 5.64 -10.27 -5.15
C ASN A 75 7.03 -10.88 -5.11
N THR A 76 7.48 -11.36 -3.94
CA THR A 76 8.82 -11.96 -3.81
C THR A 76 8.86 -13.36 -4.43
N LEU A 77 7.88 -14.21 -4.12
CA LEU A 77 7.89 -15.62 -4.49
C LEU A 77 7.43 -15.85 -5.93
N LEU A 78 6.42 -15.11 -6.40
CA LEU A 78 5.89 -15.30 -7.76
C LEU A 78 6.86 -14.78 -8.83
N ASN A 79 7.63 -13.75 -8.50
CA ASN A 79 8.65 -13.17 -9.38
C ASN A 79 10.04 -13.80 -9.22
N GLN A 80 10.22 -14.73 -8.27
CA GLN A 80 11.51 -15.33 -8.02
C GLN A 80 12.04 -16.05 -9.26
N GLY A 81 13.27 -15.69 -9.68
CA GLY A 81 13.95 -16.30 -10.83
C GLY A 81 13.41 -15.85 -12.20
N LEU A 82 12.46 -14.91 -12.25
CA LEU A 82 11.98 -14.35 -13.51
C LEU A 82 12.85 -13.17 -13.96
N ALA A 83 13.06 -13.07 -15.27
CA ALA A 83 13.66 -11.88 -15.88
C ALA A 83 12.78 -10.65 -15.64
N PRO A 84 13.34 -9.43 -15.52
CA PRO A 84 12.59 -8.23 -15.13
C PRO A 84 11.35 -7.93 -15.99
N ASP A 85 11.41 -8.22 -17.29
CA ASP A 85 10.33 -8.05 -18.26
C ASP A 85 9.21 -9.10 -18.13
N ALA A 86 9.48 -10.22 -17.45
CA ALA A 86 8.52 -11.27 -17.16
C ALA A 86 7.89 -11.15 -15.76
N GLN A 87 8.35 -10.20 -14.94
CA GLN A 87 7.81 -9.98 -13.59
C GLN A 87 6.45 -9.28 -13.63
N SER A 88 5.67 -9.48 -12.57
CA SER A 88 4.38 -8.82 -12.37
C SER A 88 4.29 -8.24 -10.97
N ALA A 89 3.75 -7.03 -10.87
CA ALA A 89 3.36 -6.48 -9.58
C ALA A 89 2.03 -7.11 -9.16
N TYR A 90 1.97 -7.67 -7.95
CA TYR A 90 0.75 -8.21 -7.36
C TYR A 90 0.25 -7.27 -6.27
N ALA A 91 -1.06 -7.01 -6.24
CA ALA A 91 -1.73 -6.23 -5.22
C ALA A 91 -2.84 -7.06 -4.57
N ILE A 92 -2.96 -7.02 -3.24
CA ILE A 92 -3.97 -7.78 -2.50
C ILE A 92 -4.99 -6.83 -1.90
N GLU A 93 -6.26 -7.08 -2.18
CA GLU A 93 -7.42 -6.35 -1.68
C GLU A 93 -8.29 -7.23 -0.78
N LEU A 94 -8.87 -6.62 0.25
CA LEU A 94 -9.85 -7.26 1.12
C LEU A 94 -10.86 -6.22 1.59
N ASN A 95 -12.13 -6.45 1.26
CA ASN A 95 -13.26 -5.68 1.78
C ASN A 95 -13.11 -4.15 1.59
N GLY A 96 -12.54 -3.70 0.47
CA GLY A 96 -12.35 -2.27 0.13
C GLY A 96 -11.33 -1.54 1.00
N TYR A 97 -10.46 -2.27 1.70
CA TYR A 97 -9.44 -1.71 2.57
C TYR A 97 -8.47 -0.80 1.82
N ARG A 98 -7.97 -1.18 0.63
CA ARG A 98 -6.93 -0.38 -0.04
C ARG A 98 -7.45 0.97 -0.48
N GLN A 99 -8.67 1.02 -1.03
CA GLN A 99 -9.30 2.28 -1.43
C GLN A 99 -9.50 3.21 -0.23
N ARG A 100 -10.09 2.70 0.86
CA ARG A 100 -10.30 3.50 2.09
C ARG A 100 -8.97 3.98 2.68
N ARG A 101 -7.96 3.11 2.75
CA ARG A 101 -6.64 3.47 3.29
C ARG A 101 -5.93 4.51 2.43
N GLN A 102 -6.02 4.38 1.10
CA GLN A 102 -5.48 5.37 0.18
C GLN A 102 -6.11 6.75 0.39
N GLN A 103 -7.44 6.82 0.50
CA GLN A 103 -8.14 8.07 0.79
C GLN A 103 -7.70 8.67 2.13
N GLN A 104 -7.64 7.87 3.19
CA GLN A 104 -7.17 8.31 4.51
C GLN A 104 -5.74 8.86 4.46
N LEU A 105 -4.83 8.20 3.74
CA LEU A 105 -3.45 8.66 3.60
C LEU A 105 -3.33 9.94 2.78
N GLN A 106 -4.19 10.11 1.77
CA GLN A 106 -4.24 11.34 0.99
C GLN A 106 -4.74 12.51 1.84
N GLU A 107 -5.84 12.33 2.57
CA GLU A 107 -6.36 13.35 3.51
C GLU A 107 -5.33 13.69 4.59
N LEU A 108 -4.61 12.70 5.10
CA LEU A 108 -3.52 12.90 6.05
C LEU A 108 -2.39 13.74 5.44
N ALA A 109 -1.97 13.43 4.21
CA ALA A 109 -0.93 14.18 3.50
C ALA A 109 -1.35 15.64 3.30
N GLU A 110 -2.58 15.89 2.83
CA GLU A 110 -3.12 17.24 2.63
C GLU A 110 -3.20 18.03 3.93
N ARG A 111 -3.68 17.39 5.01
CA ARG A 111 -3.76 18.01 6.34
C ARG A 111 -2.37 18.38 6.88
N VAL A 112 -1.41 17.48 6.78
CA VAL A 112 -0.02 17.71 7.23
C VAL A 112 0.62 18.83 6.41
N ALA A 113 0.43 18.84 5.08
CA ALA A 113 0.89 19.92 4.22
C ALA A 113 0.32 21.27 4.67
N GLN A 114 -0.98 21.35 4.95
CA GLN A 114 -1.63 22.57 5.41
C GLN A 114 -1.14 23.00 6.80
N GLN A 115 -0.98 22.07 7.74
CA GLN A 115 -0.46 22.37 9.07
C GLN A 115 0.97 22.94 9.01
N VAL A 116 1.85 22.33 8.22
CA VAL A 116 3.21 22.86 8.00
C VAL A 116 3.12 24.26 7.40
N ARG A 117 2.18 24.49 6.47
CA ARG A 117 1.99 25.79 5.84
C ARG A 117 1.58 26.89 6.80
N GLU A 118 0.64 26.60 7.67
CA GLU A 118 0.09 27.55 8.63
C GLU A 118 1.06 27.85 9.78
N THR A 119 1.77 26.83 10.25
CA THR A 119 2.62 26.94 11.45
C THR A 119 4.06 27.34 11.13
N GLY A 120 4.54 27.07 9.91
CA GLY A 120 5.95 27.16 9.57
C GLY A 120 6.82 26.07 10.23
N GLN A 121 6.23 25.16 11.00
CA GLN A 121 6.93 24.14 11.77
C GLN A 121 6.94 22.80 11.03
N GLU A 122 7.98 22.02 11.27
CA GLU A 122 8.10 20.65 10.76
C GLU A 122 7.07 19.73 11.44
N SER A 123 6.43 18.88 10.65
CA SER A 123 5.45 17.88 11.10
C SER A 123 5.93 16.46 10.78
N TYR A 124 5.47 15.49 11.58
CA TYR A 124 5.90 14.10 11.50
C TYR A 124 4.72 13.16 11.32
N ILE A 125 4.90 12.14 10.48
CA ILE A 125 3.93 11.06 10.27
C ILE A 125 4.57 9.74 10.67
N GLU A 126 4.16 9.22 11.83
CA GLU A 126 4.79 8.07 12.50
C GLU A 126 4.22 6.71 12.06
N SER A 127 2.91 6.63 11.79
CA SER A 127 2.21 5.37 11.50
C SER A 127 2.12 5.05 10.00
N LEU A 128 3.26 4.95 9.32
CA LEU A 128 3.30 4.56 7.90
C LEU A 128 4.18 3.34 7.67
N SER A 129 3.66 2.35 6.97
CA SER A 129 4.47 1.27 6.41
C SER A 129 5.48 1.83 5.39
N SER A 130 6.53 1.06 5.06
CA SER A 130 7.52 1.50 4.07
C SER A 130 6.89 1.84 2.70
N ALA A 131 5.83 1.13 2.31
CA ALA A 131 5.10 1.40 1.07
C ALA A 131 4.26 2.67 1.19
N GLU A 132 3.49 2.81 2.27
CA GLU A 132 2.68 4.01 2.53
C GLU A 132 3.54 5.27 2.64
N ARG A 133 4.69 5.17 3.31
CA ARG A 133 5.65 6.28 3.44
C ARG A 133 6.15 6.76 2.08
N ARG A 134 6.43 5.82 1.16
CA ARG A 134 6.83 6.14 -0.22
C ARG A 134 5.67 6.77 -1.00
N GLN A 135 4.45 6.28 -0.80
CA GLN A 135 3.25 6.83 -1.43
C GLN A 135 3.01 8.28 -0.99
N VAL A 136 2.94 8.53 0.31
CA VAL A 136 2.74 9.87 0.89
C VAL A 136 3.86 10.83 0.49
N HIS A 137 5.12 10.36 0.50
CA HIS A 137 6.27 11.13 -0.01
C HIS A 137 6.10 11.54 -1.48
N THR A 138 5.54 10.66 -2.31
CA THR A 138 5.35 10.91 -3.74
C THR A 138 4.24 11.94 -3.97
N TRP A 139 3.14 11.87 -3.22
CA TRP A 139 2.09 12.90 -3.25
C TRP A 139 2.60 14.25 -2.78
N LEU A 140 3.28 14.31 -1.63
CA LEU A 140 3.78 15.56 -1.06
C LEU A 140 4.86 16.22 -1.93
N LYS A 141 5.63 15.44 -2.70
CA LYS A 141 6.61 15.96 -3.67
C LYS A 141 6.00 16.84 -4.77
N GLN A 142 4.70 16.73 -5.04
CA GLN A 142 4.00 17.59 -6.00
C GLN A 142 3.93 19.05 -5.52
N TYR A 143 3.98 19.27 -4.20
CA TYR A 143 4.03 20.61 -3.60
C TYR A 143 5.46 21.17 -3.67
N ARG A 144 5.64 22.23 -4.47
CA ARG A 144 6.96 22.84 -4.71
C ARG A 144 7.55 23.53 -3.48
N ASP A 145 6.67 23.97 -2.59
CA ASP A 145 6.95 24.67 -1.35
C ASP A 145 7.27 23.74 -0.18
N LEU A 146 7.13 22.42 -0.34
CA LEU A 146 7.38 21.44 0.70
C LEU A 146 8.58 20.53 0.38
N GLU A 147 9.17 20.00 1.43
CA GLU A 147 10.19 18.97 1.39
C GLU A 147 9.84 17.85 2.37
N THR A 148 10.10 16.62 1.95
CA THR A 148 9.83 15.42 2.73
C THR A 148 11.05 14.52 2.78
N TYR A 149 11.29 13.92 3.94
CA TYR A 149 12.36 12.96 4.12
C TYR A 149 12.03 12.02 5.29
N SER A 150 12.55 10.78 5.25
CA SER A 150 12.32 9.84 6.34
C SER A 150 13.41 9.95 7.41
N ARG A 151 13.02 9.85 8.69
CA ARG A 151 13.94 9.78 9.84
C ARG A 151 13.61 8.59 10.72
N GLY A 152 14.59 8.14 11.51
CA GLY A 152 14.48 6.95 12.37
C GLY A 152 14.88 5.65 11.67
N GLN A 153 14.74 4.53 12.38
CA GLN A 153 14.98 3.16 11.90
C GLN A 153 13.70 2.35 12.07
N GLU A 154 13.50 1.33 11.24
CA GLU A 154 12.32 0.47 11.37
C GLU A 154 12.33 -0.28 12.71
N PRO A 155 11.17 -0.47 13.36
CA PRO A 155 9.81 -0.10 12.92
C PRO A 155 9.39 1.35 13.23
N ASN A 156 10.22 2.14 13.92
CA ASN A 156 9.90 3.49 14.38
C ASN A 156 10.33 4.58 13.38
N ARG A 157 10.36 4.25 12.08
CA ARG A 157 10.75 5.22 11.05
C ARG A 157 9.53 6.04 10.63
N TYR A 158 9.71 7.33 10.49
CA TYR A 158 8.62 8.28 10.22
C TYR A 158 8.95 9.20 9.04
N LEU A 159 7.92 9.81 8.46
CA LEU A 159 8.06 10.83 7.42
C LEU A 159 8.04 12.22 8.07
N ALA A 160 9.13 12.97 7.92
CA ALA A 160 9.16 14.39 8.25
C ALA A 160 8.73 15.22 7.04
N VAL A 161 7.91 16.24 7.28
CA VAL A 161 7.40 17.18 6.28
C VAL A 161 7.70 18.59 6.77
N ARG A 162 8.36 19.40 5.94
CA ARG A 162 8.70 20.79 6.28
C ARG A 162 8.57 21.70 5.07
N TYR A 163 8.54 23.01 5.33
CA TYR A 163 8.72 24.00 4.28
C TYR A 163 10.08 23.83 3.61
N ARG A 164 10.09 23.91 2.28
CA ARG A 164 11.30 24.00 1.49
C ARG A 164 11.88 25.41 1.67
N PRO A 165 13.09 25.55 2.24
CA PRO A 165 13.73 26.86 2.31
C PRO A 165 13.92 27.40 0.89
N GLU A 166 13.62 28.68 0.67
CA GLU A 166 13.93 29.33 -0.60
C GLU A 166 15.41 29.13 -0.90
N ARG A 167 15.69 28.48 -2.03
CA ARG A 167 17.06 28.30 -2.50
C ARG A 167 17.50 29.66 -3.00
N ASN A 168 18.11 30.46 -2.12
CA ASN A 168 18.66 31.77 -2.49
C ASN A 168 19.63 31.55 -3.67
N PRO A 169 19.31 32.00 -4.90
CA PRO A 169 20.25 31.88 -5.99
C PRO A 169 21.44 32.79 -5.67
N ALA A 170 22.63 32.19 -5.57
CA ALA A 170 23.88 32.93 -5.48
C ALA A 170 24.15 33.71 -6.77
#